data_AF-A0A934YDG8-F1
#
_entry.id   AF-A0A934YDG8-F1
#
_cell.length_a   1.000
_cell.length_b   1.000
_cell.length_c   1.000
_cell.angle_alpha   90.00
_cell.angle_beta   90.00
_cell.angle_gamma   90.00
#
_symmetry.space_group_name_H-M   'P 1'
#
loop_
_entity.id
_entity.type
_entity.pdbx_description
1 polymer ?
#
loop_
_entity_poly.entity_id
_entity_poly.type
_entity_poly.pdbx_seq_one_letter_code
_entity_poly.pdbx_strand_id
1 'polypeptide(L)'
;MINIFRLSCFLFIAVLFNGCSETEIIVPKAGEIISDRVVLIEDFTGVKCPNCPNAAREITSLMGRYPKNVVAVAYHTEFLGSRSQNLLSTKVNMISELRMEKLLKGKWDSIWVNLL
;
A
#
# COMPACT_ATOMS: atom_id res chain seq x y z
N MET A 1 -58.20 -25.37 31.30
CA MET A 1 -58.10 -23.97 31.79
C MET A 1 -56.63 -23.62 31.94
N ILE A 2 -56.06 -22.86 31.00
CA ILE A 2 -54.68 -22.37 31.12
C ILE A 2 -54.64 -21.34 32.26
N ASN A 3 -53.67 -21.48 33.16
CA ASN A 3 -53.59 -20.65 34.36
C ASN A 3 -52.96 -19.30 33.97
N ILE A 4 -53.78 -18.25 33.87
CA ILE A 4 -53.38 -16.94 33.33
C ILE A 4 -52.19 -16.33 34.08
N PHE A 5 -52.04 -16.68 35.36
CA PHE A 5 -50.92 -16.28 36.21
C PHE A 5 -49.59 -16.90 35.77
N ARG A 6 -49.61 -18.14 35.28
CA ARG A 6 -48.42 -18.82 34.75
C ARG A 6 -48.01 -18.25 33.41
N LEU A 7 -48.97 -17.88 32.57
CA LEU A 7 -48.70 -17.25 31.26
C LEU A 7 -48.05 -15.87 31.43
N SER A 8 -48.52 -15.10 32.41
CA SER A 8 -47.97 -13.77 32.77
C SER A 8 -46.51 -13.86 33.25
N CYS A 9 -46.19 -14.80 34.14
CA CYS A 9 -44.79 -15.00 34.58
C CYS A 9 -43.86 -15.40 33.43
N PHE A 10 -44.31 -16.28 32.53
CA PHE A 10 -43.50 -16.70 31.38
C PHE A 10 -43.22 -15.53 30.42
N LEU A 11 -44.21 -14.67 30.19
CA LEU A 11 -44.05 -13.50 29.33
C LEU A 11 -43.08 -12.47 29.95
N PHE A 12 -43.19 -12.24 31.26
CA PHE A 12 -42.32 -11.32 31.98
C PHE A 12 -40.85 -11.77 31.97
N ILE A 13 -40.60 -13.07 32.15
CA ILE A 13 -39.24 -13.64 32.10
C ILE A 13 -38.64 -13.54 30.71
N ALA A 14 -39.42 -13.75 29.65
CA ALA A 14 -38.93 -13.65 28.27
C ALA A 14 -38.46 -12.23 27.89
N VAL A 15 -39.07 -11.19 28.47
CA VAL A 15 -38.67 -9.79 28.23
C VAL A 15 -37.28 -9.49 28.81
N LEU A 16 -36.91 -10.12 29.93
CA LEU A 16 -35.65 -9.88 30.64
C LEU A 16 -34.41 -10.43 29.90
N PHE A 17 -34.57 -11.28 28.88
CA PHE A 17 -33.45 -11.86 28.13
C PHE A 17 -33.08 -11.10 26.84
N ASN A 18 -33.67 -9.94 26.58
CA ASN A 18 -33.32 -9.12 25.41
C ASN A 18 -32.13 -8.20 25.72
N GLY A 19 -30.95 -8.79 25.92
CA GLY A 19 -29.69 -8.05 25.93
C GLY A 19 -29.16 -7.86 24.51
N CYS A 20 -28.80 -6.63 24.14
CA CYS A 20 -28.00 -6.38 22.94
C CYS A 20 -26.52 -6.38 23.34
N SER A 21 -25.71 -7.23 22.71
CA SER A 21 -24.25 -7.20 22.90
C SER A 21 -23.65 -6.20 21.92
N GLU A 22 -22.95 -5.19 22.42
CA GLU A 22 -22.15 -4.30 21.57
C GLU A 22 -21.01 -5.10 20.93
N THR A 23 -20.73 -4.85 19.65
CA THR A 23 -19.61 -5.45 18.93
C THR A 23 -18.42 -4.51 18.98
N GLU A 24 -17.27 -5.00 19.42
CA GLU A 24 -16.03 -4.23 19.40
C GLU A 24 -15.53 -3.96 17.97
N ILE A 25 -14.99 -2.77 17.73
CA ILE A 25 -14.34 -2.41 16.47
C ILE A 25 -12.91 -2.96 16.52
N ILE A 26 -12.61 -3.93 15.65
CA ILE A 26 -11.26 -4.46 15.49
C ILE A 26 -10.43 -3.41 14.74
N VAL A 27 -9.67 -2.59 15.47
CA VAL A 27 -8.67 -1.70 14.87
C VAL A 27 -7.42 -2.52 14.60
N PRO A 28 -6.88 -2.54 13.36
CA PRO A 28 -5.62 -3.22 13.09
C PRO A 28 -4.53 -2.67 14.00
N LYS A 29 -3.70 -3.58 14.51
CA LYS A 29 -2.51 -3.17 15.27
C LYS A 29 -1.62 -2.33 14.35
N ALA A 30 -1.07 -1.24 14.89
CA ALA A 30 -0.22 -0.34 14.10
C ALA A 30 0.91 -1.13 13.42
N GLY A 31 0.90 -1.14 12.08
CA GLY A 31 1.89 -1.86 11.25
C GLY A 31 1.37 -3.14 10.58
N GLU A 32 0.16 -3.61 10.90
CA GLU A 32 -0.45 -4.75 10.23
C GLU A 32 -1.23 -4.29 8.99
N ILE A 33 -0.76 -4.69 7.80
CA ILE A 33 -1.47 -4.44 6.55
C ILE A 33 -2.53 -5.53 6.36
N ILE A 34 -3.78 -5.17 6.66
CA ILE A 34 -4.96 -6.05 6.49
C ILE A 34 -5.45 -6.14 5.03
N SER A 35 -4.76 -5.52 4.07
CA SER A 35 -5.26 -5.32 2.72
C SER A 35 -4.22 -5.67 1.66
N ASP A 36 -4.65 -6.37 0.60
CA ASP A 36 -3.82 -6.68 -0.58
C ASP A 36 -3.54 -5.48 -1.48
N ARG A 37 -3.88 -4.27 -1.04
CA ARG A 37 -3.64 -3.04 -1.81
C ARG A 37 -2.15 -2.75 -1.90
N VAL A 38 -1.74 -2.29 -3.07
CA VAL A 38 -0.39 -1.82 -3.37
C VAL A 38 -0.43 -0.30 -3.51
N VAL A 39 0.45 0.39 -2.80
CA VAL A 39 0.66 1.83 -2.84
C VAL A 39 1.81 2.13 -3.79
N LEU A 40 1.54 2.97 -4.79
CA LEU A 40 2.55 3.52 -5.70
C LEU A 40 3.07 4.85 -5.14
N ILE A 41 4.38 4.99 -5.01
CA ILE A 41 5.07 6.22 -4.63
C ILE A 41 5.82 6.73 -5.86
N GLU A 42 5.48 7.94 -6.31
CA GLU A 42 6.15 8.61 -7.42
C GLU A 42 7.04 9.74 -6.87
N ASP A 43 8.35 9.60 -7.00
CA ASP A 43 9.33 10.56 -6.51
C ASP A 43 9.90 11.41 -7.67
N PHE A 44 9.47 12.66 -7.77
CA PHE A 44 10.03 13.63 -8.70
C PHE A 44 11.32 14.22 -8.12
N THR A 45 12.45 13.67 -8.53
CA THR A 45 13.74 13.83 -7.87
C THR A 45 14.79 14.50 -8.79
N GLY A 46 15.96 14.82 -8.25
CA GLY A 46 17.05 15.39 -9.03
C GLY A 46 18.32 15.67 -8.23
N VAL A 47 19.47 15.72 -8.91
CA VAL A 47 20.79 15.90 -8.29
C VAL A 47 20.97 17.25 -7.61
N LYS A 48 20.22 18.28 -8.04
CA LYS A 48 20.28 19.62 -7.43
C LYS A 48 19.43 19.73 -6.16
N CYS A 49 18.57 18.74 -5.89
CA CYS A 49 17.68 18.74 -4.75
C CYS A 49 18.43 18.21 -3.51
N PRO A 50 18.72 19.06 -2.50
CA PRO A 50 19.51 18.66 -1.34
C PRO A 50 18.80 17.62 -0.45
N ASN A 51 17.46 17.62 -0.46
CA ASN A 51 16.65 16.73 0.36
C ASN A 51 16.31 15.40 -0.32
N CYS A 52 16.54 15.29 -1.63
CA CYS A 52 16.19 14.10 -2.40
C CYS A 52 16.96 12.83 -1.98
N PRO A 53 18.23 12.88 -1.54
CA PRO A 53 18.89 11.72 -0.91
C PRO A 53 18.22 11.26 0.39
N ASN A 54 17.59 12.17 1.15
CA ASN A 54 16.85 11.80 2.34
C ASN A 54 15.52 11.13 1.98
N ALA A 55 14.80 11.69 1.01
CA ALA A 55 13.57 11.10 0.49
C ALA A 55 13.81 9.68 -0.04
N ALA A 56 14.87 9.46 -0.82
CA ALA A 56 15.23 8.14 -1.34
C ALA A 56 15.49 7.11 -0.22
N ARG A 57 16.13 7.52 0.89
CA ARG A 57 16.36 6.65 2.06
C ARG A 57 15.07 6.27 2.75
N GLU A 58 14.16 7.23 2.93
CA GLU A 58 12.87 6.96 3.57
C GLU A 58 11.98 6.06 2.70
N ILE A 59 11.93 6.31 1.38
CA ILE A 59 11.20 5.45 0.44
C ILE A 59 11.78 4.03 0.47
N THR A 60 13.10 3.88 0.52
CA THR A 60 13.75 2.56 0.64
C THR A 60 13.37 1.85 1.94
N SER A 61 13.31 2.60 3.06
CA SER A 61 12.85 2.09 4.36
C SER A 61 11.39 1.60 4.29
N LEU A 62 10.50 2.36 3.65
CA LEU A 62 9.10 2.00 3.45
C LEU A 62 8.94 0.74 2.58
N MET A 63 9.69 0.65 1.47
CA MET A 63 9.71 -0.56 0.63
C MET A 63 10.25 -1.77 1.39
N GLY A 64 11.22 -1.58 2.29
CA GLY A 64 11.72 -2.65 3.18
C GLY A 64 10.70 -3.09 4.22
N ARG A 65 9.94 -2.14 4.80
CA ARG A 65 8.90 -2.41 5.79
C ARG A 65 7.67 -3.09 5.17
N TYR A 66 7.33 -2.74 3.92
CA TYR A 66 6.12 -3.19 3.23
C TYR A 66 6.42 -3.75 1.83
N PRO A 67 7.19 -4.86 1.72
CA PRO A 67 7.77 -5.32 0.45
C PRO A 67 6.75 -5.79 -0.60
N LYS A 68 5.52 -6.13 -0.20
CA LYS A 68 4.43 -6.54 -1.11
C LYS A 68 3.44 -5.42 -1.41
N ASN A 69 3.49 -4.32 -0.64
CA ASN A 69 2.44 -3.29 -0.63
C ASN A 69 2.96 -1.91 -1.02
N VAL A 70 4.27 -1.74 -1.21
CA VAL A 70 4.85 -0.46 -1.65
C VAL A 70 5.72 -0.68 -2.87
N VAL A 71 5.41 0.06 -3.94
CA VAL A 71 6.22 0.16 -5.15
C VAL A 71 6.59 1.63 -5.33
N ALA A 72 7.86 1.91 -5.59
CA ALA A 72 8.33 3.28 -5.82
C ALA A 72 8.93 3.44 -7.21
N VAL A 73 8.66 4.58 -7.83
CA VAL A 73 9.19 5.00 -9.13
C VAL A 73 9.78 6.40 -8.98
N ALA A 74 10.98 6.62 -9.49
CA ALA A 74 11.67 7.90 -9.41
C ALA A 74 11.80 8.53 -10.81
N TYR A 75 11.43 9.80 -10.93
CA TYR A 75 11.53 10.58 -12.15
C TYR A 75 12.53 11.71 -11.96
N HIS A 76 13.58 11.75 -12.79
CA HIS A 76 14.49 12.89 -12.80
C HIS A 76 13.87 14.04 -13.61
N THR A 77 13.53 15.12 -12.93
CA THR A 77 12.95 16.30 -13.59
C THR A 77 14.03 17.26 -14.07
N GLU A 78 13.80 17.93 -15.18
CA GLU A 78 14.74 18.93 -15.72
C GLU A 78 14.97 20.10 -14.76
N PHE A 79 13.92 20.53 -14.04
CA PHE A 79 14.00 21.59 -13.05
C PHE A 79 14.97 21.24 -11.90
N LEU A 80 14.99 19.98 -11.47
CA LEU A 80 15.87 19.48 -10.41
C LEU A 80 17.15 18.82 -10.97
N GLY A 81 17.28 18.75 -12.28
CA GLY A 81 18.30 18.00 -13.02
C GLY A 81 19.35 18.90 -13.67
N SER A 82 20.58 18.85 -13.18
CA SER A 82 21.79 18.75 -14.03
C SER A 82 23.11 18.84 -13.24
N ARG A 83 24.05 17.95 -13.57
CA ARG A 83 25.34 18.37 -14.13
C ARG A 83 25.46 17.69 -15.50
N SER A 84 25.35 18.47 -16.59
CA SER A 84 25.54 18.00 -17.97
C SER A 84 26.98 17.52 -18.13
N GLN A 85 27.19 16.29 -18.63
CA GLN A 85 28.04 16.02 -19.80
C GLN A 85 27.50 14.77 -20.52
N ASN A 86 27.18 14.94 -21.81
CA ASN A 86 26.78 13.95 -22.82
C ASN A 86 25.26 13.76 -23.04
N LEU A 87 24.78 14.44 -24.07
CA LEU A 87 23.50 14.29 -24.77
C LEU A 87 23.40 12.94 -25.52
N LEU A 88 23.59 11.84 -24.79
CA LEU A 88 23.26 10.45 -25.20
C LEU A 88 22.62 9.64 -24.04
N SER A 89 22.39 10.27 -22.88
CA SER A 89 21.83 9.63 -21.69
C SER A 89 20.35 9.95 -21.45
N THR A 90 19.64 10.49 -22.45
CA THR A 90 18.16 10.45 -22.50
C THR A 90 17.68 9.04 -22.86
N LYS A 91 18.29 8.03 -22.26
CA LYS A 91 17.69 6.73 -22.03
C LYS A 91 17.52 6.66 -20.53
N VAL A 92 16.28 6.47 -20.12
CA VAL A 92 15.83 6.09 -18.79
C VAL A 92 16.78 5.02 -18.23
N ASN A 93 17.88 5.43 -17.59
CA ASN A 93 18.84 4.52 -16.97
C ASN A 93 18.39 4.38 -15.51
N MET A 94 17.48 3.45 -15.27
CA MET A 94 17.79 2.03 -15.01
C MET A 94 18.38 1.81 -13.62
N ILE A 95 17.62 2.17 -12.59
CA ILE A 95 17.66 1.49 -11.28
C ILE A 95 16.35 0.70 -11.05
N SER A 96 15.29 1.02 -11.80
CA SER A 96 14.05 0.24 -11.84
C SER A 96 14.18 -1.06 -12.66
N GLU A 97 14.99 -1.14 -13.73
CA GLU A 97 15.01 -2.39 -14.53
C GLU A 97 15.75 -3.55 -13.86
N LEU A 98 16.85 -3.36 -13.11
CA LEU A 98 17.57 -4.51 -12.54
C LEU A 98 16.80 -5.22 -11.41
N ARG A 99 15.96 -4.50 -10.65
CA ARG A 99 15.12 -5.12 -9.61
C ARG A 99 13.78 -5.61 -10.17
N MET A 100 13.22 -4.90 -11.15
CA MET A 100 12.01 -5.35 -11.82
C MET A 100 12.30 -6.55 -12.72
N GLU A 101 13.41 -6.66 -13.44
CA GLU A 101 13.71 -7.83 -14.28
C GLU A 101 13.80 -9.14 -13.45
N LYS A 102 14.30 -9.09 -12.22
CA LYS A 102 14.28 -10.25 -11.30
C LYS A 102 12.88 -10.57 -10.72
N LEU A 103 12.02 -9.57 -10.55
CA LEU A 103 10.62 -9.76 -10.09
C LEU A 103 9.65 -10.08 -11.24
N LEU A 104 10.00 -9.72 -12.47
CA LEU A 104 9.14 -9.74 -13.65
C LEU A 104 9.50 -10.84 -14.66
N LYS A 105 10.68 -11.48 -14.59
CA LYS A 105 11.07 -12.61 -15.46
C LYS A 105 10.13 -13.84 -15.40
N GLY A 106 9.13 -13.85 -14.52
CA GLY A 106 8.11 -14.91 -14.46
C GLY A 106 6.74 -14.54 -15.06
N LYS A 107 6.51 -13.32 -15.57
CA LYS A 107 5.15 -12.87 -15.89
C LYS A 107 4.97 -12.03 -17.17
N TRP A 108 6.02 -11.78 -17.96
CA TRP A 108 5.95 -10.84 -19.10
C TRP A 108 6.01 -11.46 -20.50
N ASP A 109 5.91 -12.78 -20.65
CA ASP A 109 5.84 -13.43 -21.97
C ASP A 109 4.59 -13.05 -22.79
N SER A 110 3.67 -12.24 -22.24
CA SER A 110 2.40 -11.89 -22.89
C SER A 110 2.14 -10.40 -23.12
N ILE A 111 3.06 -9.49 -22.81
CA ILE A 111 2.86 -8.06 -23.10
C ILE A 111 4.11 -7.50 -23.77
N TRP A 112 4.10 -7.63 -25.10
CA TRP A 112 4.94 -6.87 -26.00
C TRP A 112 4.67 -5.38 -25.80
N VAL A 113 5.45 -4.70 -24.96
CA VAL A 113 5.59 -3.24 -25.06
C VAL A 113 6.74 -2.99 -26.02
N ASN A 114 6.40 -3.03 -27.30
CA ASN A 114 7.22 -2.47 -28.36
C ASN A 114 7.34 -0.97 -28.16
N LEU A 115 8.59 -0.50 -28.23
CA LEU A 115 9.04 0.75 -28.83
C LEU A 115 8.05 1.92 -28.80
N LEU A 116 8.38 2.94 -28.01
CA LEU A 116 8.85 4.24 -28.52
C LEU A 116 9.41 5.07 -27.35
#